data_AF-A0A381E8W4-F1
#
_entry.id   AF-A0A381E8W4-F1
#
_cell.length_a   1.000
_cell.length_b   1.000
_cell.length_c   1.000
_cell.angle_alpha   90.00
_cell.angle_beta   90.00
_cell.angle_gamma   90.00
#
_symmetry.space_group_name_H-M   'P 1'
#
loop_
_entity.id
_entity.type
_entity.pdbx_description
1 polymer ?
#
loop_
_entity_poly.entity_id
_entity_poly.type
_entity_poly.pdbx_seq_one_letter_code
_entity_poly.pdbx_strand_id
1 'polypeptide(L)'
;MAKNIYPLGLAVLLALAPTAYAADTQDIEKGKEQVKEAGFFIGQQIEVIENNSRYGDMPADNATAGLAAAEDLNNKYIREIKIGETLFGDKMPGAVTATFYNDEPTIPELRGKKISIMPINSRYQSCASNIESLYFPKEMSVCAYITNKKELKTYNDHILMKDQTAEMHKLASSLRADVTETRGNKGVWPEDNKTSGLAEPFDIRGKYVKEVRVGVNLSGDKQPGVITATLYNEEPVAPELRGKKLSYVPSVKDGAYQWDCVSNIDSQYLPEHCRHVDK
;
A
#
# COMPACT_ATOMS: atom_id res chain seq x y z
N MET A 1 -35.49 82.77 -4.91
CA MET A 1 -35.85 82.01 -6.12
C MET A 1 -34.61 81.22 -6.51
N ALA A 2 -34.56 79.90 -6.67
CA ALA A 2 -35.55 78.84 -6.66
C ALA A 2 -34.81 77.53 -6.26
N LYS A 3 -35.49 76.67 -5.49
CA LYS A 3 -35.63 75.19 -5.59
C LYS A 3 -34.47 74.38 -6.23
N ASN A 4 -34.09 73.17 -5.78
CA ASN A 4 -34.41 72.28 -4.66
C ASN A 4 -33.65 70.95 -4.95
N ILE A 5 -33.49 70.09 -3.94
CA ILE A 5 -33.39 68.61 -4.04
C ILE A 5 -31.98 67.99 -4.29
N TYR A 6 -31.39 67.47 -3.20
CA TYR A 6 -30.65 66.19 -3.20
C TYR A 6 -31.67 65.05 -3.16
N PRO A 7 -31.44 63.92 -3.86
CA PRO A 7 -30.87 62.73 -3.19
C PRO A 7 -30.05 61.86 -4.18
N LEU A 8 -29.41 60.72 -3.93
CA LEU A 8 -29.33 59.71 -2.87
C LEU A 8 -27.92 59.09 -3.02
N GLY A 9 -27.18 58.96 -1.92
CA GLY A 9 -25.93 58.21 -1.91
C GLY A 9 -26.20 56.72 -2.11
N LEU A 10 -25.61 56.14 -3.14
CA LEU A 10 -25.57 54.69 -3.35
C LEU A 10 -24.65 54.08 -2.28
N ALA A 11 -25.23 53.55 -1.21
CA ALA A 11 -24.52 52.71 -0.26
C ALA A 11 -24.25 51.35 -0.94
N VAL A 12 -23.05 51.18 -1.49
CA VAL A 12 -22.56 49.87 -1.92
C VAL A 12 -22.19 49.09 -0.67
N LEU A 13 -23.09 48.20 -0.23
CA LEU A 13 -22.77 47.13 0.70
C LEU A 13 -21.81 46.16 0.01
N LEU A 14 -20.51 46.24 0.31
CA LEU A 14 -19.59 45.14 0.04
C LEU A 14 -20.01 43.96 0.93
N ALA A 15 -20.67 42.98 0.32
CA ALA A 15 -20.83 41.66 0.91
C ALA A 15 -19.43 41.03 1.03
N LEU A 16 -18.92 40.87 2.25
CA LEU A 16 -17.79 40.00 2.54
C LEU A 16 -18.21 38.57 2.22
N ALA A 17 -17.81 38.08 1.03
CA ALA A 17 -17.77 36.65 0.79
C ALA A 17 -16.70 36.04 1.72
N PRO A 18 -16.93 34.88 2.35
CA PRO A 18 -15.89 34.19 3.10
C PRO A 18 -14.78 33.82 2.12
N THR A 19 -13.61 34.44 2.29
CA THR A 19 -12.41 34.09 1.55
C THR A 19 -12.02 32.67 1.96
N ALA A 20 -12.26 31.70 1.08
CA ALA A 20 -11.44 30.50 1.07
C ALA A 20 -10.00 30.99 0.87
N TYR A 21 -9.19 30.92 1.93
CA TYR A 21 -7.78 31.32 1.87
C TYR A 21 -7.09 30.32 0.94
N ALA A 22 -6.83 30.71 -0.31
CA ALA A 22 -5.93 29.96 -1.15
C ALA A 22 -4.54 30.12 -0.53
N ALA A 23 -3.95 29.03 -0.03
CA ALA A 23 -2.57 29.06 0.46
C ALA A 23 -1.66 29.62 -0.64
N ASP A 24 -0.82 30.59 -0.30
CA ASP A 24 0.12 31.11 -1.28
C ASP A 24 1.23 30.07 -1.55
N THR A 25 1.97 30.24 -2.65
CA THR A 25 3.03 29.29 -3.03
C THR A 25 4.13 29.16 -1.99
N GLN A 26 4.36 30.19 -1.16
CA GLN A 26 5.40 30.19 -0.13
C GLN A 26 4.97 29.37 1.08
N ASP A 27 3.68 29.43 1.47
CA ASP A 27 3.11 28.61 2.53
C ASP A 27 3.10 27.12 2.17
N ILE A 28 2.88 26.80 0.90
CA ILE A 28 2.95 25.42 0.39
C ILE A 28 4.37 24.85 0.52
N GLU A 29 5.40 25.58 0.06
CA GLU A 29 6.79 25.12 0.15
C GLU A 29 7.26 25.01 1.61
N LYS A 30 6.84 25.95 2.48
CA LYS A 30 7.08 25.85 3.92
C LYS A 30 6.43 24.60 4.50
N GLY A 31 5.18 24.31 4.14
CA GLY A 31 4.47 23.10 4.59
C GLY A 31 5.14 21.81 4.10
N LYS A 32 5.64 21.78 2.86
CA LYS A 32 6.39 20.63 2.33
C LYS A 32 7.64 20.33 3.14
N GLU A 33 8.41 21.36 3.53
CA GLU A 33 9.58 21.14 4.37
C GLU A 33 9.19 20.63 5.77
N GLN A 34 8.10 21.14 6.36
CA GLN A 34 7.58 20.63 7.64
C GLN A 34 7.18 19.14 7.54
N VAL A 35 6.46 18.75 6.47
CA VAL A 35 6.06 17.35 6.22
C VAL A 35 7.29 16.46 6.00
N LYS A 36 8.32 16.96 5.30
CA LYS A 36 9.57 16.24 5.05
C LYS A 36 10.36 15.99 6.33
N GLU A 37 10.56 17.01 7.15
CA GLU A 37 11.25 16.88 8.45
C GLU A 37 10.48 15.93 9.38
N ALA A 38 9.15 16.03 9.42
CA ALA A 38 8.30 15.09 10.13
C ALA A 38 8.45 13.66 9.61
N GLY A 39 8.47 13.46 8.28
CA GLY A 39 8.66 12.16 7.65
C GLY A 39 9.98 11.50 8.04
N PHE A 40 11.08 12.25 8.03
CA PHE A 40 12.39 11.75 8.49
C PHE A 40 12.34 11.31 9.95
N PHE A 41 11.74 12.13 10.83
CA PHE A 41 11.58 11.80 12.24
C PHE A 41 10.75 10.54 12.48
N ILE A 42 9.64 10.36 11.75
CA ILE A 42 8.82 9.15 11.81
C ILE A 42 9.64 7.92 11.37
N GLY A 43 10.42 8.06 10.30
CA GLY A 43 11.34 7.01 9.83
C GLY A 43 12.32 6.55 10.91
N GLN A 44 12.92 7.49 11.65
CA GLN A 44 13.80 7.16 12.78
C GLN A 44 13.07 6.39 13.88
N GLN A 45 11.80 6.72 14.17
CA GLN A 45 11.03 5.94 15.16
C GLN A 45 10.72 4.53 14.66
N ILE A 46 10.43 4.37 13.36
CA ILE A 46 10.23 3.06 12.73
C ILE A 46 11.49 2.20 12.87
N GLU A 47 12.68 2.77 12.64
CA GLU A 47 13.94 2.04 12.82
C GLU A 47 14.12 1.55 14.26
N VAL A 48 13.76 2.37 15.26
CA VAL A 48 13.78 1.94 16.68
C VAL A 48 12.81 0.77 16.90
N ILE A 49 11.59 0.86 16.37
CA ILE A 49 10.59 -0.21 16.47
C ILE A 49 11.12 -1.50 15.84
N GLU A 50 11.66 -1.42 14.62
CA GLU A 50 12.18 -2.59 13.89
C GLU A 50 13.37 -3.24 14.62
N ASN A 51 14.22 -2.47 15.30
CA ASN A 51 15.32 -2.99 16.09
C ASN A 51 14.89 -3.66 17.40
N ASN A 52 13.78 -3.19 18.00
CA ASN A 52 13.26 -3.71 19.26
C ASN A 52 12.23 -4.83 19.10
N SER A 53 11.64 -4.97 17.93
CA SER A 53 10.53 -5.90 17.67
C SER A 53 11.01 -7.14 16.93
N ARG A 54 10.47 -8.32 17.29
CA ARG A 54 10.71 -9.54 16.51
C ARG A 54 9.88 -9.48 15.22
N TYR A 55 10.43 -9.97 14.10
CA TYR A 55 9.68 -10.07 12.86
C TYR A 55 8.37 -10.86 13.08
N GLY A 56 7.23 -10.24 12.76
CA GLY A 56 5.91 -10.83 13.01
C GLY A 56 5.19 -10.30 14.25
N ASP A 57 5.90 -9.68 15.19
CA ASP A 57 5.37 -9.20 16.46
C ASP A 57 5.39 -7.67 16.50
N MET A 58 4.28 -7.06 16.07
CA MET A 58 4.16 -5.61 15.98
C MET A 58 3.68 -5.02 17.32
N PRO A 59 4.34 -3.98 17.85
CA PRO A 59 4.04 -3.45 19.19
C PRO A 59 2.63 -2.85 19.28
N ALA A 60 1.97 -3.04 20.41
CA ALA A 60 0.60 -2.56 20.63
C ALA A 60 0.53 -1.08 21.08
N ASP A 61 1.65 -0.54 21.57
CA ASP A 61 1.76 0.80 22.12
C ASP A 61 3.23 1.28 22.19
N ASN A 62 3.45 2.52 22.63
CA ASN A 62 4.80 3.12 22.71
C ASN A 62 5.71 2.37 23.69
N ALA A 63 5.17 1.84 24.79
CA ALA A 63 5.96 1.16 25.81
C ALA A 63 6.51 -0.17 25.28
N THR A 64 5.65 -0.96 24.63
CA THR A 64 6.03 -2.21 23.96
C THR A 64 6.94 -1.98 22.75
N ALA A 65 6.86 -0.81 22.12
CA ALA A 65 7.77 -0.39 21.05
C ALA A 65 9.16 0.05 21.53
N GLY A 66 9.34 0.28 22.84
CA GLY A 66 10.58 0.86 23.39
C GLY A 66 10.81 2.30 22.95
N LEU A 67 9.75 3.07 22.69
CA LEU A 67 9.85 4.49 22.34
C LEU A 67 9.80 5.38 23.58
N ALA A 68 10.44 6.55 23.47
CA ALA A 68 10.41 7.58 24.49
C ALA A 68 8.99 8.15 24.68
N ALA A 69 8.75 8.77 25.84
CA ALA A 69 7.49 9.45 26.08
C ALA A 69 7.32 10.65 25.15
N ALA A 70 6.08 11.09 24.92
CA ALA A 70 5.79 12.21 24.01
C ALA A 70 6.53 13.51 24.40
N GLU A 71 6.71 13.74 25.70
CA GLU A 71 7.45 14.87 26.27
C GLU A 71 8.96 14.85 25.98
N ASP A 72 9.51 13.69 25.63
CA ASP A 72 10.92 13.52 25.29
C ASP A 72 11.17 13.60 23.76
N LEU A 73 10.11 13.78 22.96
CA LEU A 73 10.23 13.89 21.51
C LEU A 73 10.90 15.23 21.17
N ASN A 74 12.17 15.19 20.79
CA ASN A 74 12.90 16.35 20.31
C ASN A 74 12.57 16.66 18.84
N ASN A 75 11.30 16.96 18.53
CA ASN A 75 10.83 17.33 17.19
C ASN A 75 10.08 18.67 17.20
N LYS A 76 10.34 19.49 16.18
CA LYS A 76 9.80 20.84 16.05
C LYS A 76 8.33 20.91 15.62
N TYR A 77 7.84 19.91 14.89
CA TYR A 77 6.50 19.93 14.26
C TYR A 77 5.58 18.81 14.75
N ILE A 78 6.13 17.74 15.34
CA ILE A 78 5.38 16.58 15.83
C ILE A 78 5.14 16.71 17.34
N ARG A 79 3.87 16.80 17.72
CA ARG A 79 3.38 16.87 19.09
C ARG A 79 3.41 15.53 19.80
N GLU A 80 3.07 14.47 19.08
CA GLU A 80 3.03 13.11 19.64
C GLU A 80 3.22 12.07 18.54
N ILE A 81 3.79 10.94 18.93
CA ILE A 81 3.78 9.70 18.16
C ILE A 81 3.05 8.65 18.98
N LYS A 82 2.04 8.03 18.38
CA LYS A 82 1.28 6.93 18.96
C LYS A 82 1.51 5.67 18.16
N ILE A 83 1.90 4.62 18.87
CA ILE A 83 2.02 3.27 18.33
C ILE A 83 0.75 2.49 18.61
N GLY A 84 0.34 1.63 17.66
CA GLY A 84 -0.81 0.75 17.82
C GLY A 84 -2.15 1.38 17.46
N GLU A 85 -2.15 2.61 16.95
CA GLU A 85 -3.35 3.35 16.57
C GLU A 85 -3.19 4.03 15.22
N THR A 86 -4.24 4.03 14.40
CA THR A 86 -4.29 4.77 13.14
C THR A 86 -4.61 6.26 13.34
N LEU A 87 -4.57 7.07 12.27
CA LEU A 87 -4.93 8.50 12.32
C LEU A 87 -6.36 8.76 12.85
N PHE A 88 -7.25 7.77 12.72
CA PHE A 88 -8.62 7.81 13.22
C PHE A 88 -8.83 7.08 14.55
N GLY A 89 -7.74 6.64 15.20
CA GLY A 89 -7.75 6.00 16.52
C GLY A 89 -8.18 4.53 16.53
N ASP A 90 -8.26 3.87 15.37
CA ASP A 90 -8.53 2.44 15.32
C ASP A 90 -7.28 1.67 15.76
N LYS A 91 -7.47 0.63 16.57
CA LYS A 91 -6.37 -0.21 17.05
C LYS A 91 -5.78 -1.00 15.89
N MET A 92 -4.47 -0.86 15.69
CA MET A 92 -3.69 -1.54 14.67
C MET A 92 -2.26 -1.70 15.20
N PRO A 93 -1.89 -2.87 15.75
CA PRO A 93 -0.54 -3.12 16.24
C PRO A 93 0.52 -2.75 15.21
N GLY A 94 1.53 -2.02 15.67
CA GLY A 94 2.63 -1.48 14.87
C GLY A 94 2.29 -0.25 14.04
N ALA A 95 1.04 0.21 13.95
CA ALA A 95 0.76 1.48 13.28
C ALA A 95 1.48 2.63 14.00
N VAL A 96 2.24 3.44 13.27
CA VAL A 96 2.95 4.62 13.77
C VAL A 96 2.20 5.86 13.32
N THR A 97 1.54 6.54 14.25
CA THR A 97 0.77 7.75 13.96
C THR A 97 1.41 8.96 14.60
N ALA A 98 1.94 9.85 13.78
CA ALA A 98 2.45 11.15 14.20
C ALA A 98 1.36 12.22 14.08
N THR A 99 1.24 13.08 15.09
CA THR A 99 0.32 14.23 15.08
C THR A 99 1.11 15.52 15.13
N PHE A 100 0.78 16.45 14.25
CA PHE A 100 1.40 17.78 14.22
C PHE A 100 0.95 18.65 15.40
N TYR A 101 1.80 19.59 15.82
CA TYR A 101 1.45 20.64 16.80
C TYR A 101 0.29 21.50 16.33
N ASN A 102 -0.44 22.10 17.28
CA ASN A 102 -1.62 22.95 17.00
C ASN A 102 -1.28 24.45 16.96
N ASP A 103 0.00 24.77 17.05
CA ASP A 103 0.55 26.09 17.26
C ASP A 103 1.84 26.27 16.44
N GLU A 104 2.39 27.47 16.51
CA GLU A 104 3.65 27.77 15.84
C GLU A 104 4.79 26.92 16.42
N PRO A 105 5.73 26.45 15.57
CA PRO A 105 6.00 26.90 14.21
C PRO A 105 5.22 26.17 13.10
N THR A 106 4.26 25.30 13.45
CA THR A 106 3.46 24.54 12.47
C THR A 106 2.54 25.48 11.69
N ILE A 107 2.53 25.35 10.36
CA ILE A 107 1.63 26.15 9.52
C ILE A 107 0.16 25.75 9.76
N PRO A 108 -0.79 26.68 9.62
CA PRO A 108 -2.21 26.44 9.91
C PRO A 108 -2.79 25.16 9.29
N GLU A 109 -2.41 24.82 8.07
CA GLU A 109 -2.95 23.71 7.29
C GLU A 109 -2.47 22.34 7.77
N LEU A 110 -1.36 22.30 8.51
CA LEU A 110 -0.82 21.09 9.12
C LEU A 110 -1.23 20.92 10.59
N ARG A 111 -1.77 21.95 11.23
CA ARG A 111 -2.06 21.92 12.67
C ARG A 111 -3.01 20.79 13.05
N GLY A 112 -2.58 19.94 13.98
CA GLY A 112 -3.36 18.79 14.45
C GLY A 112 -3.60 17.68 13.41
N LYS A 113 -3.06 17.84 12.20
CA LYS A 113 -3.10 16.81 11.17
C LYS A 113 -2.18 15.65 11.54
N LYS A 114 -2.39 14.51 10.88
CA LYS A 114 -1.77 13.25 11.24
C LYS A 114 -1.25 12.52 10.02
N ILE A 115 -0.12 11.85 10.21
CA ILE A 115 0.44 10.88 9.28
C ILE A 115 0.48 9.54 10.00
N SER A 116 -0.07 8.50 9.37
CA SER A 116 -0.03 7.13 9.85
C SER A 116 0.73 6.25 8.87
N ILE A 117 1.83 5.65 9.34
CA ILE A 117 2.52 4.58 8.64
C ILE A 117 2.10 3.26 9.27
N MET A 118 1.57 2.35 8.45
CA MET A 118 0.91 1.14 8.93
C MET A 118 1.61 -0.11 8.40
N PRO A 119 1.81 -1.12 9.25
CA PRO A 119 2.38 -2.38 8.81
C PRO A 119 1.33 -3.20 8.05
N ILE A 120 1.73 -3.74 6.91
CA ILE A 120 1.03 -4.79 6.20
C ILE A 120 1.96 -6.00 6.26
N ASN A 121 1.47 -7.12 6.81
CA ASN A 121 2.25 -8.35 6.95
C ASN A 121 3.59 -8.16 7.68
N SER A 122 3.52 -7.36 8.74
CA SER A 122 4.66 -7.02 9.59
C SER A 122 5.78 -6.27 8.86
N ARG A 123 5.43 -5.51 7.81
CA ARG A 123 6.32 -4.57 7.11
C ARG A 123 5.61 -3.25 6.88
N TYR A 124 6.29 -2.13 7.09
CA TYR A 124 5.73 -0.81 6.82
C TYR A 124 5.59 -0.56 5.32
N GLN A 125 4.40 -0.80 4.79
CA GLN A 125 4.09 -0.71 3.35
C GLN A 125 2.98 0.29 3.04
N SER A 126 2.25 0.76 4.05
CA SER A 126 1.11 1.65 3.87
C SER A 126 1.36 2.98 4.58
N CYS A 127 1.08 4.09 3.90
CA CYS A 127 1.00 5.41 4.53
C CYS A 127 -0.32 6.11 4.19
N ALA A 128 -0.98 6.67 5.20
CA ALA A 128 -2.19 7.47 5.06
C ALA A 128 -2.08 8.76 5.89
N SER A 129 -2.71 9.83 5.42
CA SER A 129 -2.68 11.13 6.08
C SER A 129 -3.96 11.92 5.81
N ASN A 130 -4.32 12.82 6.73
CA ASN A 130 -5.38 13.82 6.51
C ASN A 130 -4.82 15.21 6.14
N ILE A 131 -3.55 15.26 5.73
CA ILE A 131 -2.87 16.41 5.12
C ILE A 131 -3.10 16.36 3.61
N GLU A 132 -3.42 17.50 3.00
CA GLU A 132 -3.61 17.57 1.55
C GLU A 132 -2.35 17.19 0.78
N SER A 133 -2.52 16.47 -0.33
CA SER A 133 -1.41 15.89 -1.11
C SER A 133 -0.41 16.94 -1.63
N LEU A 134 -0.82 18.20 -1.77
CA LEU A 134 0.04 19.28 -2.23
C LEU A 134 1.19 19.61 -1.26
N TYR A 135 1.05 19.26 0.03
CA TYR A 135 2.07 19.45 1.05
C TYR A 135 3.06 18.29 1.14
N PHE A 136 2.91 17.24 0.32
CA PHE A 136 3.87 16.15 0.24
C PHE A 136 4.92 16.47 -0.83
N PRO A 137 6.22 16.46 -0.47
CA PRO A 137 7.31 16.60 -1.44
C PRO A 137 7.25 15.48 -2.49
N LYS A 138 7.66 15.80 -3.74
CA LYS A 138 7.67 14.81 -4.84
C LYS A 138 8.73 13.73 -4.63
N GLU A 139 9.75 14.04 -3.84
CA GLU A 139 10.88 13.18 -3.52
C GLU A 139 10.53 12.14 -2.44
N MET A 140 9.36 12.25 -1.81
CA MET A 140 8.89 11.32 -0.79
C MET A 140 7.77 10.43 -1.34
N SER A 141 7.65 9.20 -0.85
CA SER A 141 6.45 8.40 -1.09
C SER A 141 5.24 9.14 -0.50
N VAL A 142 4.38 9.67 -1.37
CA VAL A 142 3.20 10.42 -0.94
C VAL A 142 2.25 9.49 -0.21
N CYS A 143 1.87 9.87 1.02
CA CYS A 143 0.85 9.15 1.78
C CYS A 143 -0.52 9.35 1.13
N ALA A 144 -1.37 8.33 1.15
CA ALA A 144 -2.73 8.48 0.64
C ALA A 144 -3.48 9.53 1.47
N TYR A 145 -4.14 10.47 0.79
CA TYR A 145 -5.03 11.43 1.45
C TYR A 145 -6.34 10.74 1.81
N ILE A 146 -6.61 10.61 3.11
CA ILE A 146 -7.73 9.84 3.66
C ILE A 146 -8.45 10.69 4.70
N THR A 147 -9.77 10.76 4.58
CA THR A 147 -10.61 11.63 5.42
C THR A 147 -11.49 10.87 6.40
N ASN A 148 -11.68 9.56 6.19
CA ASN A 148 -12.48 8.72 7.07
C ASN A 148 -11.96 7.28 7.20
N LYS A 149 -12.48 6.58 8.22
CA LYS A 149 -12.11 5.20 8.56
C LYS A 149 -12.39 4.19 7.44
N LYS A 150 -13.48 4.37 6.69
CA LYS A 150 -13.88 3.44 5.63
C LYS A 150 -12.90 3.48 4.45
N GLU A 151 -12.49 4.68 4.06
CA GLU A 151 -11.43 4.89 3.07
C GLU A 151 -10.11 4.25 3.52
N LEU A 152 -9.71 4.46 4.78
CA LEU A 152 -8.50 3.85 5.34
C LEU A 152 -8.51 2.32 5.23
N LYS A 153 -9.63 1.71 5.63
CA LYS A 153 -9.80 0.26 5.53
C LYS A 153 -9.65 -0.21 4.09
N THR A 154 -10.36 0.42 3.16
CA THR A 154 -10.33 0.05 1.74
C THR A 154 -8.92 0.17 1.15
N TYR A 155 -8.20 1.24 1.50
CA TYR A 155 -6.83 1.48 1.08
C TYR A 155 -5.87 0.39 1.58
N ASN A 156 -5.93 0.06 2.88
CA ASN A 156 -5.09 -0.97 3.47
C ASN A 156 -5.42 -2.37 2.93
N ASP A 157 -6.71 -2.69 2.76
CA ASP A 157 -7.17 -3.95 2.16
C ASP A 157 -6.61 -4.12 0.74
N HIS A 158 -6.62 -3.04 -0.06
CA HIS A 158 -6.06 -3.05 -1.42
C HIS A 158 -4.54 -3.29 -1.44
N ILE A 159 -3.78 -2.71 -0.49
CA ILE A 159 -2.34 -2.98 -0.36
C ILE A 159 -2.09 -4.42 0.09
N LEU A 160 -2.85 -4.91 1.09
CA LEU A 160 -2.77 -6.29 1.56
C LEU A 160 -2.99 -7.28 0.42
N MET A 161 -4.05 -7.10 -0.36
CA MET A 161 -4.35 -7.97 -1.50
C MET A 161 -3.21 -7.95 -2.54
N LYS A 162 -2.61 -6.80 -2.82
CA LYS A 162 -1.44 -6.69 -3.72
C LYS A 162 -0.20 -7.41 -3.18
N ASP A 163 0.04 -7.37 -1.87
CA ASP A 163 1.15 -8.09 -1.25
C ASP A 163 0.94 -9.63 -1.35
N GLN A 164 -0.29 -10.09 -1.08
CA GLN A 164 -0.65 -11.51 -1.17
C GLN A 164 -0.51 -12.06 -2.61
N THR A 165 -0.96 -11.31 -3.61
CA THR A 165 -0.81 -11.70 -5.01
C THR A 165 0.62 -11.60 -5.51
N ALA A 166 1.44 -10.67 -4.98
CA ALA A 166 2.86 -10.56 -5.31
C ALA A 166 3.65 -11.79 -4.86
N GLU A 167 3.37 -12.33 -3.67
CA GLU A 167 3.97 -13.59 -3.21
C GLU A 167 3.60 -14.75 -4.13
N MET A 168 2.31 -14.88 -4.47
CA MET A 168 1.81 -15.90 -5.40
C MET A 168 2.46 -15.79 -6.78
N HIS A 169 2.54 -14.58 -7.32
CA HIS A 169 3.24 -14.27 -8.56
C HIS A 169 4.69 -14.74 -8.50
N LYS A 170 5.40 -14.40 -7.41
CA LYS A 170 6.81 -14.74 -7.22
C LYS A 170 7.03 -16.25 -7.25
N LEU A 171 6.29 -17.01 -6.44
CA LEU A 171 6.44 -18.48 -6.38
C LEU A 171 6.09 -19.16 -7.70
N ALA A 172 5.03 -18.73 -8.39
CA ALA A 172 4.68 -19.30 -9.69
C ALA A 172 5.69 -18.94 -10.78
N SER A 173 6.19 -17.70 -10.79
CA SER A 173 7.07 -17.21 -11.85
C SER A 173 8.48 -17.81 -11.78
N SER A 174 8.96 -18.16 -10.58
CA SER A 174 10.28 -18.76 -10.41
C SER A 174 10.42 -20.14 -11.05
N LEU A 175 9.32 -20.89 -11.24
CA LEU A 175 9.34 -22.23 -11.83
C LEU A 175 9.39 -22.24 -13.36
N ARG A 176 9.27 -21.07 -14.00
CA ARG A 176 9.28 -20.96 -15.46
C ARG A 176 10.60 -21.44 -16.06
N ALA A 177 11.71 -21.23 -15.36
CA ALA A 177 13.03 -21.67 -15.83
C ALA A 177 13.09 -23.19 -15.93
N ASP A 178 12.72 -23.92 -14.86
CA ASP A 178 12.75 -25.39 -14.82
C ASP A 178 11.81 -26.01 -15.87
N VAL A 179 10.61 -25.44 -16.03
CA VAL A 179 9.65 -25.89 -17.05
C VAL A 179 10.17 -25.65 -18.47
N THR A 180 10.82 -24.50 -18.69
CA THR A 180 11.41 -24.15 -19.99
C THR A 180 12.61 -25.04 -20.32
N GLU A 181 13.49 -25.29 -19.35
CA GLU A 181 14.63 -26.19 -19.50
C GLU A 181 14.15 -27.61 -19.83
N THR A 182 13.15 -28.10 -19.10
CA THR A 182 12.57 -29.42 -19.34
C THR A 182 12.00 -29.50 -20.76
N ARG A 183 11.31 -28.45 -21.22
CA ARG A 183 10.83 -28.36 -22.61
C ARG A 183 11.96 -28.36 -23.63
N GLY A 184 13.03 -27.62 -23.38
CA GLY A 184 14.20 -27.58 -24.25
C GLY A 184 14.90 -28.93 -24.38
N ASN A 185 15.03 -29.65 -23.26
CA ASN A 185 15.73 -30.93 -23.21
C ASN A 185 14.88 -32.09 -23.76
N LYS A 186 13.57 -32.09 -23.53
CA LYS A 186 12.67 -33.21 -23.87
C LYS A 186 11.84 -32.99 -25.13
N GLY A 187 11.78 -31.75 -25.64
CA GLY A 187 10.94 -31.38 -26.79
C GLY A 187 9.43 -31.34 -26.50
N VAL A 188 9.00 -31.72 -25.29
CA VAL A 188 7.60 -31.70 -24.83
C VAL A 188 7.48 -30.91 -23.53
N TRP A 189 6.32 -30.29 -23.30
CA TRP A 189 6.07 -29.60 -22.04
C TRP A 189 5.91 -30.64 -20.91
N PRO A 190 6.41 -30.37 -19.69
CA PRO A 190 6.31 -31.32 -18.58
C PRO A 190 4.85 -31.53 -18.16
N GLU A 191 4.50 -32.78 -17.86
CA GLU A 191 3.14 -33.16 -17.44
C GLU A 191 2.85 -32.83 -15.97
N ASP A 192 3.89 -32.69 -15.15
CA ASP A 192 3.80 -32.45 -13.71
C ASP A 192 5.10 -31.84 -13.13
N ASN A 193 5.09 -31.58 -11.82
CA ASN A 193 6.23 -31.03 -11.08
C ASN A 193 7.45 -31.96 -11.17
N LYS A 194 7.26 -33.26 -10.95
CA LYS A 194 8.34 -34.26 -10.91
C LYS A 194 9.06 -34.38 -12.26
N THR A 195 8.32 -34.32 -13.36
CA THR A 195 8.87 -34.32 -14.73
C THR A 195 9.76 -33.10 -14.99
N SER A 196 9.48 -31.99 -14.29
CA SER A 196 10.26 -30.75 -14.29
C SER A 196 11.41 -30.74 -13.29
N GLY A 197 11.64 -31.82 -12.52
CA GLY A 197 12.64 -31.85 -11.46
C GLY A 197 12.30 -31.01 -10.22
N LEU A 198 11.03 -30.60 -10.08
CA LEU A 198 10.55 -29.77 -8.99
C LEU A 198 10.01 -30.60 -7.83
N ALA A 199 9.92 -29.98 -6.65
CA ALA A 199 9.25 -30.55 -5.48
C ALA A 199 7.76 -30.80 -5.75
N GLU A 200 7.15 -31.66 -4.92
CA GLU A 200 5.71 -31.93 -4.99
C GLU A 200 4.90 -30.62 -4.83
N PRO A 201 3.71 -30.50 -5.47
CA PRO A 201 2.98 -29.24 -5.52
C PRO A 201 2.74 -28.56 -4.16
N PHE A 202 2.42 -29.35 -3.13
CA PHE A 202 2.14 -28.87 -1.78
C PHE A 202 3.40 -28.48 -0.99
N ASP A 203 4.58 -28.91 -1.43
CA ASP A 203 5.85 -28.48 -0.85
C ASP A 203 6.28 -27.12 -1.40
N ILE A 204 5.75 -26.72 -2.56
CA ILE A 204 5.91 -25.37 -3.12
C ILE A 204 4.79 -24.47 -2.60
N ARG A 205 4.97 -23.98 -1.37
CA ARG A 205 4.00 -23.16 -0.65
C ARG A 205 4.65 -21.94 0.01
N GLY A 206 3.81 -20.98 0.38
CA GLY A 206 4.23 -19.74 1.04
C GLY A 206 3.31 -19.38 2.20
N LYS A 207 3.36 -18.12 2.65
CA LYS A 207 2.47 -17.60 3.69
C LYS A 207 1.03 -17.54 3.19
N TYR A 208 0.80 -17.19 1.93
CA TYR A 208 -0.55 -17.11 1.34
C TYR A 208 -0.83 -18.19 0.29
N VAL A 209 0.23 -18.81 -0.24
CA VAL A 209 0.15 -19.77 -1.33
C VAL A 209 0.08 -21.18 -0.75
N LYS A 210 -0.96 -21.92 -1.13
CA LYS A 210 -1.22 -23.30 -0.71
C LYS A 210 -0.38 -24.31 -1.46
N GLU A 211 -0.28 -24.16 -2.79
CA GLU A 211 0.48 -25.05 -3.66
C GLU A 211 0.83 -24.34 -4.98
N VAL A 212 1.87 -24.83 -5.64
CA VAL A 212 2.18 -24.49 -7.04
C VAL A 212 2.34 -25.78 -7.85
N ARG A 213 1.46 -25.97 -8.83
CA ARG A 213 1.35 -27.19 -9.63
C ARG A 213 1.73 -26.93 -11.08
N VAL A 214 2.52 -27.83 -11.67
CA VAL A 214 2.82 -27.87 -13.11
C VAL A 214 1.87 -28.86 -13.80
N GLY A 215 1.47 -28.55 -15.03
CA GLY A 215 0.69 -29.45 -15.88
C GLY A 215 -0.82 -29.40 -15.66
N VAL A 216 -1.32 -28.44 -14.87
CA VAL A 216 -2.74 -28.26 -14.58
C VAL A 216 -3.08 -26.77 -14.66
N ASN A 217 -4.15 -26.43 -15.37
CA ASN A 217 -4.60 -25.04 -15.53
C ASN A 217 -5.50 -24.56 -14.38
N LEU A 218 -5.97 -23.30 -14.44
CA LEU A 218 -6.80 -22.72 -13.39
C LEU A 218 -8.11 -23.49 -13.13
N SER A 219 -8.68 -24.11 -14.17
CA SER A 219 -9.94 -24.88 -14.11
C SER A 219 -9.74 -26.26 -13.49
N GLY A 220 -8.49 -26.73 -13.42
CA GLY A 220 -8.15 -28.07 -12.94
C GLY A 220 -7.94 -29.09 -14.06
N ASP A 221 -7.98 -28.65 -15.32
CA ASP A 221 -7.74 -29.53 -16.46
C ASP A 221 -6.24 -29.75 -16.67
N LYS A 222 -5.89 -30.95 -17.16
CA LYS A 222 -4.51 -31.25 -17.54
C LYS A 222 -4.09 -30.39 -18.72
N GLN A 223 -3.02 -29.62 -18.54
CA GLN A 223 -2.41 -28.79 -19.57
C GLN A 223 -0.89 -28.76 -19.33
N PRO A 224 -0.11 -29.62 -20.01
CA PRO A 224 1.33 -29.73 -19.80
C PRO A 224 2.06 -28.37 -19.88
N GLY A 225 3.00 -28.16 -18.98
CA GLY A 225 3.81 -26.94 -18.87
C GLY A 225 3.13 -25.77 -18.16
N VAL A 226 1.80 -25.76 -18.00
CA VAL A 226 1.12 -24.68 -17.25
C VAL A 226 1.53 -24.73 -15.78
N ILE A 227 1.93 -23.59 -15.23
CA ILE A 227 2.26 -23.45 -13.80
C ILE A 227 1.11 -22.73 -13.12
N THR A 228 0.42 -23.37 -12.17
CA THR A 228 -0.72 -22.78 -11.46
C THR A 228 -0.44 -22.71 -9.96
N ALA A 229 -0.43 -21.49 -9.41
CA ALA A 229 -0.42 -21.25 -7.98
C ALA A 229 -1.84 -21.06 -7.45
N THR A 230 -2.11 -21.60 -6.26
CA THR A 230 -3.40 -21.50 -5.57
C THR A 230 -3.20 -20.86 -4.21
N LEU A 231 -4.00 -19.85 -3.88
CA LEU A 231 -4.02 -19.25 -2.55
C LEU A 231 -4.76 -20.15 -1.53
N TYR A 232 -4.39 -20.09 -0.25
CA TYR A 232 -5.18 -20.74 0.80
C TYR A 232 -6.63 -20.25 0.79
N ASN A 233 -7.55 -21.09 1.27
CA ASN A 233 -8.97 -20.78 1.36
C ASN A 233 -9.38 -20.28 2.76
N GLU A 234 -8.42 -19.79 3.52
CA GLU A 234 -8.56 -19.43 4.93
C GLU A 234 -7.57 -18.32 5.31
N GLU A 235 -7.62 -17.86 6.55
CA GLU A 235 -6.66 -16.90 7.06
C GLU A 235 -5.22 -17.47 6.99
N PRO A 236 -4.21 -16.64 6.67
CA PRO A 236 -4.24 -15.18 6.61
C PRO A 236 -4.61 -14.58 5.23
N VAL A 237 -5.17 -15.36 4.30
CA VAL A 237 -5.58 -14.84 2.98
C VAL A 237 -6.83 -13.96 3.09
N ALA A 238 -6.79 -12.80 2.43
CA ALA A 238 -7.89 -11.85 2.37
C ALA A 238 -9.15 -12.55 1.82
N PRO A 239 -10.34 -12.33 2.40
CA PRO A 239 -11.57 -13.03 1.99
C PRO A 239 -11.81 -13.04 0.48
N GLU A 240 -11.55 -11.92 -0.18
CA GLU A 240 -11.71 -11.71 -1.62
C GLU A 240 -10.73 -12.55 -2.46
N LEU A 241 -9.63 -13.03 -1.88
CA LEU A 241 -8.59 -13.81 -2.56
C LEU A 241 -8.60 -15.30 -2.23
N ARG A 242 -9.40 -15.75 -1.26
CA ARG A 242 -9.41 -17.14 -0.79
C ARG A 242 -9.66 -18.13 -1.91
N GLY A 243 -8.77 -19.12 -2.04
CA GLY A 243 -8.85 -20.17 -3.06
C GLY A 243 -8.65 -19.69 -4.52
N LYS A 244 -8.38 -18.41 -4.75
CA LYS A 244 -8.11 -17.90 -6.09
C LYS A 244 -6.76 -18.38 -6.62
N LYS A 245 -6.61 -18.34 -7.94
CA LYS A 245 -5.51 -18.96 -8.66
C LYS A 245 -4.91 -18.02 -9.70
N LEU A 246 -3.62 -18.21 -9.96
CA LEU A 246 -2.88 -17.59 -11.05
C LEU A 246 -2.10 -18.68 -11.80
N SER A 247 -2.20 -18.67 -13.12
CA SER A 247 -1.56 -19.60 -14.02
C SER A 247 -0.61 -18.89 -14.98
N TYR A 248 0.57 -19.47 -15.21
CA TYR A 248 1.43 -19.15 -16.33
C TYR A 248 1.30 -20.19 -17.41
N VAL A 249 0.91 -19.74 -18.60
CA VAL A 249 0.67 -20.60 -19.76
C VAL A 249 1.83 -20.43 -20.74
N PRO A 250 2.66 -21.47 -20.92
CA PRO A 250 3.79 -21.37 -21.82
C PRO A 250 3.35 -21.57 -23.28
N SER A 251 4.08 -20.92 -24.18
CA SER A 251 3.99 -21.14 -25.62
C SER A 251 5.36 -20.99 -26.26
N VAL A 252 5.50 -21.45 -27.50
CA VAL A 252 6.70 -21.24 -28.32
C VAL A 252 6.30 -20.37 -29.50
N LYS A 253 6.99 -19.24 -29.68
CA LYS A 253 6.79 -18.34 -30.82
C LYS A 253 8.15 -17.87 -31.33
N ASP A 254 8.39 -18.03 -32.63
CA ASP A 254 9.62 -17.61 -33.31
C ASP A 254 10.91 -18.15 -32.63
N GLY A 255 10.86 -19.37 -32.11
CA GLY A 255 11.97 -20.00 -31.39
C GLY A 255 12.20 -19.49 -29.96
N ALA A 256 11.38 -18.57 -29.47
CA ALA A 256 11.41 -18.07 -28.10
C ALA A 256 10.25 -18.63 -27.25
N TYR A 257 10.53 -18.86 -25.97
CA TYR A 257 9.52 -19.24 -24.99
C TYR A 257 8.78 -18.01 -24.49
N GLN A 258 7.46 -18.02 -24.60
CA GLN A 258 6.58 -16.95 -24.11
C GLN A 258 5.67 -17.49 -23.00
N TRP A 259 5.24 -16.58 -22.12
CA TRP A 259 4.44 -16.91 -20.95
C TRP A 259 3.28 -15.95 -20.81
N ASP A 260 2.07 -16.43 -21.10
CA ASP A 260 0.83 -15.71 -20.81
C ASP A 260 0.50 -15.87 -19.31
N CYS A 261 -0.09 -14.84 -18.71
CA CYS A 261 -0.54 -14.87 -17.32
C CYS A 261 -2.07 -14.81 -17.26
N VAL A 262 -2.69 -15.81 -16.63
CA VAL A 262 -4.15 -15.92 -16.51
C VAL A 262 -4.51 -16.08 -15.04
N SER A 263 -5.59 -15.44 -14.59
CA SER A 263 -5.99 -15.45 -13.19
C SER A 263 -7.49 -15.22 -13.04
N ASN A 264 -8.08 -15.71 -11.95
CA ASN A 264 -9.45 -15.39 -11.54
C ASN A 264 -9.51 -14.33 -10.43
N ILE A 265 -8.39 -13.63 -10.20
CA ILE A 265 -8.25 -12.49 -9.29
C ILE A 265 -8.52 -11.21 -10.07
N ASP A 266 -9.17 -10.24 -9.41
CA ASP A 266 -9.37 -8.92 -9.99
C ASP A 266 -8.03 -8.31 -10.42
N SER A 267 -7.96 -7.83 -11.65
CA SER A 267 -6.73 -7.36 -12.29
C SER A 267 -6.07 -6.22 -11.52
N GLN A 268 -6.82 -5.42 -10.77
CA GLN A 268 -6.25 -4.33 -9.98
C GLN A 268 -5.28 -4.83 -8.89
N TYR A 269 -5.44 -6.07 -8.42
CA TYR A 269 -4.56 -6.69 -7.43
C TYR A 269 -3.40 -7.46 -8.07
N LEU A 270 -3.39 -7.64 -9.38
CA LEU A 270 -2.33 -8.40 -10.07
C LEU A 270 -1.14 -7.50 -10.45
N PRO A 271 0.06 -8.09 -10.64
CA PRO A 271 1.16 -7.41 -11.32
C PRO A 271 0.76 -6.97 -12.73
N GLU A 272 1.35 -5.89 -13.23
CA GLU A 272 0.95 -5.26 -14.50
C GLU A 272 0.94 -6.23 -15.69
N HIS A 273 1.97 -7.06 -15.84
CA HIS A 273 2.04 -8.06 -16.91
C HIS A 273 1.01 -9.20 -16.79
N CYS A 274 0.30 -9.28 -15.67
CA CYS A 274 -0.82 -10.19 -15.42
C CYS A 274 -2.19 -9.50 -15.48
N ARG A 275 -2.26 -8.20 -15.78
CA ARG A 275 -3.54 -7.45 -15.85
C ARG A 275 -4.26 -7.55 -17.19
N HIS A 276 -3.58 -8.06 -18.21
CA HIS A 276 -4.19 -8.29 -19.52
C HIS A 276 -4.92 -9.65 -19.52
N VAL A 277 -6.06 -9.70 -18.83
CA VAL A 277 -7.00 -10.80 -18.95
C VAL A 277 -8.19 -10.32 -19.75
N ASP A 278 -7.97 -10.13 -21.04
CA ASP A 278 -8.98 -10.21 -22.09
C ASP A 278 -8.24 -10.73 -23.34
N LYS A 279 -8.41 -12.02 -23.65
CA LYS A 279 -8.33 -12.51 -25.02
C LYS A 279 -9.74 -12.91 -25.41
#